data_AF-A0AAN7YPL4-F1
#
_entry.id   AF-A0AAN7YPL4-F1
#
_cell.length_a   1.000
_cell.length_b   1.000
_cell.length_c   1.000
_cell.angle_alpha   90.00
_cell.angle_beta   90.00
_cell.angle_gamma   90.00
#
_symmetry.space_group_name_H-M   'P 1'
#
loop_
_entity.id
_entity.type
_entity.pdbx_description
1 polymer ?
#
loop_
_entity_poly.entity_id
_entity_poly.type
_entity_poly.pdbx_seq_one_letter_code
_entity_poly.pdbx_strand_id
1 'polypeptide(L)'
;MSEINNETLFFKVWRNNYLKFLILKECKLYKDNRKRYFSNGIELRNYEFREYIEVVSINNKRNYDLQEGDLPKNGVLKSINIIGGILNSSIIPNGVTSVRYPEIIDHTKGNRIDITNLPPSVNSLENLTIDDFSQIPQSITSINFNPIMSVSKKENSKLSYDQIDGNETGIPPYKKKLSENLKTIKFGFDWDNKGSKLNHNDLPCNLLTLDLGSYKNILERNVLPNSITSLVVKFNESILKGGVLPKSLKKLILSFETNVDIKFNEKKILPEALEYLKILFCGNESNIYIGDYILSKSLKSLEIFGGYKDKKTLSKNSFIHLNQLEHISFGDNWGSLNDFILPNSGCLTSLDLGSKFNETIEKGVLPSSIKILKLGNHFNKSIVEDSFPINLEQLYFGVCFNQLLPPNHLPKNLKHLFLSNDFDKILEVGSLPNGLKKLKIGEHNGRFNQPISINVLPPTLENLELNCKNYEQLLNLNILPTSLSVLKIRSSSKFKKINHDFIKNLPNSIKLFIN
;
A
#
# COMPACT_ATOMS: atom_id res chain seq x y z
N MET A 1 10.40 50.14 -20.45
CA MET A 1 9.49 49.24 -19.69
C MET A 1 10.33 48.58 -18.62
N SER A 2 10.21 49.00 -17.37
CA SER A 2 10.93 48.37 -16.25
C SER A 2 10.37 46.98 -16.00
N GLU A 3 11.25 45.98 -15.91
CA GLU A 3 10.90 44.62 -15.53
C GLU A 3 10.18 44.65 -14.17
N ILE A 4 8.90 44.28 -14.15
CA ILE A 4 8.17 44.11 -12.90
C ILE A 4 8.76 42.88 -12.21
N ASN A 5 9.54 43.12 -11.15
CA ASN A 5 10.07 42.07 -10.29
C ASN A 5 8.91 41.21 -9.74
N ASN A 6 8.96 39.90 -9.98
CA ASN A 6 7.96 38.92 -9.53
C ASN A 6 7.69 38.98 -8.02
N GLU A 7 8.68 39.34 -7.20
CA GLU A 7 8.48 39.54 -5.76
C GLU A 7 7.58 40.74 -5.47
N THR A 8 7.77 41.83 -6.21
CA THR A 8 6.94 43.04 -6.05
C THR A 8 5.49 42.74 -6.44
N LEU A 9 5.28 41.94 -7.49
CA LEU A 9 3.95 41.49 -7.89
C LEU A 9 3.33 40.56 -6.84
N PHE A 10 4.08 39.59 -6.33
CA PHE A 10 3.66 38.67 -5.28
C PHE A 10 3.21 39.42 -4.02
N PHE A 11 4.00 40.37 -3.52
CA PHE A 11 3.63 41.15 -2.33
C PHE A 11 2.43 42.06 -2.58
N LYS A 12 2.29 42.64 -3.79
CA LYS A 12 1.11 43.44 -4.14
C LYS A 12 -0.18 42.61 -4.14
N VAL A 13 -0.12 41.37 -4.61
CA VAL A 13 -1.26 40.44 -4.60
C VAL A 13 -1.58 39.97 -3.17
N TRP A 14 -0.58 39.55 -2.40
CA TRP A 14 -0.78 39.01 -1.05
C TRP A 14 -1.13 40.05 0.02
N ARG A 15 -0.74 41.32 -0.17
CA ARG A 15 -1.14 42.44 0.69
C ARG A 15 -2.53 42.96 0.36
N ASN A 16 -3.07 42.63 -0.82
CA ASN A 16 -4.45 42.96 -1.16
C ASN A 16 -5.38 41.95 -0.48
N ASN A 17 -6.11 42.41 0.53
CA ASN A 17 -7.01 41.57 1.33
C ASN A 17 -8.10 40.89 0.49
N TYR A 18 -8.60 41.55 -0.56
CA TYR A 18 -9.61 40.98 -1.45
C TYR A 18 -9.04 39.87 -2.33
N LEU A 19 -7.89 40.11 -3.00
CA LEU A 19 -7.22 39.09 -3.81
C LEU A 19 -6.78 37.90 -2.96
N LYS A 20 -6.21 38.15 -1.79
CA LYS A 20 -5.86 37.10 -0.82
C LYS A 20 -7.08 36.27 -0.42
N PHE A 21 -8.21 36.92 -0.11
CA PHE A 21 -9.45 36.23 0.21
C PHE A 21 -9.93 35.37 -0.95
N LEU A 22 -9.96 35.91 -2.17
CA LEU A 22 -10.33 35.17 -3.38
C LEU A 22 -9.42 33.95 -3.59
N ILE A 23 -8.09 34.13 -3.56
CA ILE A 23 -7.12 33.03 -3.73
C ILE A 23 -7.35 31.92 -2.69
N LEU A 24 -7.52 32.29 -1.42
CA LEU A 24 -7.78 31.33 -0.36
C LEU A 24 -9.12 30.61 -0.53
N LYS A 25 -10.16 31.32 -1.00
CA LYS A 25 -11.46 30.74 -1.34
C LYS A 25 -11.35 29.72 -2.47
N GLU A 26 -10.70 30.08 -3.57
CA GLU A 26 -10.47 29.21 -4.73
C GLU A 26 -9.63 27.97 -4.36
N CYS A 27 -8.57 28.18 -3.58
CA CYS A 27 -7.74 27.10 -3.06
C CYS A 27 -8.54 26.14 -2.16
N LYS A 28 -9.46 26.66 -1.35
CA LYS A 28 -10.35 25.85 -0.52
C LYS A 28 -11.31 25.05 -1.39
N LEU A 29 -11.96 25.69 -2.37
CA LEU A 29 -12.85 25.01 -3.33
C LEU A 29 -12.11 23.90 -4.08
N TYR A 30 -10.90 24.13 -4.57
CA TYR A 30 -10.09 23.09 -5.19
C TYR A 30 -9.79 21.94 -4.22
N LYS A 31 -9.32 22.23 -3.00
CA LYS A 31 -9.03 21.17 -2.01
C LYS A 31 -10.25 20.33 -1.67
N ASP A 32 -11.41 20.96 -1.55
CA ASP A 32 -12.67 20.32 -1.17
C ASP A 32 -13.28 19.51 -2.32
N ASN A 33 -12.95 19.84 -3.59
CA ASN A 33 -13.58 19.27 -4.79
C ASN A 33 -12.63 18.52 -5.74
N ARG A 34 -11.31 18.52 -5.51
CA ARG A 34 -10.32 17.93 -6.43
C ARG A 34 -10.54 16.47 -6.78
N LYS A 35 -11.18 15.69 -5.90
CA LYS A 35 -11.54 14.28 -6.16
C LYS A 35 -13.02 14.09 -5.88
N ARG A 36 -13.78 13.68 -6.90
CA ARG A 36 -15.23 13.48 -6.78
C ARG A 36 -15.68 12.19 -7.44
N TYR A 37 -16.74 11.62 -6.88
CA TYR A 37 -17.42 10.45 -7.41
C TYR A 37 -18.83 10.86 -7.84
N PHE A 38 -19.28 10.36 -8.99
CA PHE A 38 -20.62 10.59 -9.51
C PHE A 38 -21.26 9.28 -9.96
N SER A 39 -22.58 9.23 -9.85
CA SER A 39 -23.37 8.08 -10.31
C SER A 39 -23.61 8.10 -11.81
N ASN A 40 -23.44 9.25 -12.48
CA ASN A 40 -23.52 9.38 -13.93
C ASN A 40 -22.97 10.73 -14.44
N GLY A 41 -22.86 10.85 -15.78
CA GLY A 41 -22.41 12.07 -16.46
C GLY A 41 -23.29 13.29 -16.24
N ILE A 42 -24.62 13.13 -16.08
CA ILE A 42 -25.55 14.25 -15.86
C ILE A 42 -25.29 14.89 -14.49
N GLU A 43 -25.07 14.07 -13.47
CA GLU A 43 -24.75 14.52 -12.11
C GLU A 43 -23.43 15.30 -12.08
N LEU A 44 -22.42 14.84 -12.83
CA LEU A 44 -21.17 15.58 -13.04
C LEU A 44 -21.41 16.88 -13.81
N ARG A 45 -22.24 16.85 -14.86
CA ARG A 45 -22.51 18.00 -15.73
C ARG A 45 -23.12 19.16 -14.96
N ASN A 46 -24.04 18.84 -14.05
CA ASN A 46 -24.80 19.80 -13.25
C ASN A 46 -24.10 20.18 -11.94
N TYR A 47 -22.92 19.62 -11.66
CA TYR A 47 -22.19 19.91 -10.44
C TYR A 47 -21.54 21.29 -10.51
N GLU A 48 -21.95 22.19 -9.60
CA GLU A 48 -21.52 23.59 -9.55
C GLU A 48 -19.99 23.77 -9.57
N PHE A 49 -19.26 22.90 -8.86
CA PHE A 49 -17.80 22.99 -8.73
C PHE A 49 -17.03 22.03 -9.65
N ARG A 50 -17.63 21.61 -10.78
CA ARG A 50 -17.04 20.59 -11.66
C ARG A 50 -15.68 20.98 -12.27
N GLU A 51 -15.42 22.26 -12.47
CA GLU A 51 -14.16 22.74 -13.04
C GLU A 51 -12.96 22.62 -12.07
N TYR A 52 -13.22 22.41 -10.77
CA TYR A 52 -12.18 22.17 -9.75
C TYR A 52 -11.81 20.68 -9.62
N ILE A 53 -12.47 19.79 -10.36
CA ILE A 53 -12.25 18.35 -10.27
C ILE A 53 -10.99 17.99 -11.05
N GLU A 54 -10.00 17.43 -10.36
CA GLU A 54 -8.78 16.90 -10.94
C GLU A 54 -8.89 15.40 -11.24
N VAL A 55 -9.56 14.65 -10.35
CA VAL A 55 -9.82 13.21 -10.49
C VAL A 55 -11.32 12.96 -10.36
N VAL A 56 -11.93 12.48 -11.44
CA VAL A 56 -13.33 12.10 -11.44
C VAL A 56 -13.47 10.58 -11.46
N SER A 57 -14.37 10.04 -10.65
CA SER A 57 -14.78 8.64 -10.70
C SER A 57 -16.27 8.56 -11.02
N ILE A 58 -16.64 7.79 -12.04
CA ILE A 58 -18.02 7.76 -12.55
C ILE A 58 -18.48 6.32 -12.65
N ASN A 59 -19.66 6.02 -12.13
CA ASN A 59 -20.22 4.66 -12.14
C ASN A 59 -21.57 4.61 -12.84
N ASN A 60 -21.57 4.46 -14.17
CA ASN A 60 -22.81 4.42 -14.95
C ASN A 60 -23.51 3.05 -14.82
N LYS A 61 -24.13 2.78 -13.67
CA LYS A 61 -24.87 1.52 -13.39
C LYS A 61 -26.11 1.29 -14.28
N ARG A 62 -26.50 2.24 -15.11
CA ARG A 62 -27.74 2.21 -15.92
C ARG A 62 -27.53 2.27 -17.43
N ASN A 63 -26.35 1.92 -17.94
CA ASN A 63 -26.01 1.99 -19.37
C ASN A 63 -26.16 3.39 -19.99
N TYR A 64 -25.97 4.45 -19.21
CA TYR A 64 -25.81 5.80 -19.76
C TYR A 64 -24.35 5.99 -20.11
N ASP A 65 -24.02 6.03 -21.39
CA ASP A 65 -22.69 6.37 -21.85
C ASP A 65 -22.43 7.87 -21.66
N LEU A 66 -21.18 8.21 -21.37
CA LEU A 66 -20.79 9.62 -21.25
C LEU A 66 -20.93 10.29 -22.62
N GLN A 67 -21.54 11.46 -22.62
CA GLN A 67 -21.78 12.27 -23.82
C GLN A 67 -20.82 13.44 -23.87
N GLU A 68 -20.69 14.03 -25.06
CA GLU A 68 -19.96 15.27 -25.20
C GLU A 68 -20.54 16.35 -24.26
N GLY A 69 -19.66 17.02 -23.52
CA GLY A 69 -20.02 18.06 -22.55
C GLY A 69 -20.23 17.57 -21.11
N ASP A 70 -20.26 16.25 -20.87
CA ASP A 70 -20.31 15.69 -19.50
C ASP A 70 -19.01 15.92 -18.73
N LEU A 71 -17.86 15.84 -19.41
CA LEU A 71 -16.56 16.07 -18.80
C LEU A 71 -16.22 17.56 -18.80
N PRO A 72 -15.69 18.11 -17.68
CA PRO A 72 -15.26 19.51 -17.62
C PRO A 72 -14.13 19.76 -18.61
N LYS A 73 -14.28 20.78 -19.47
CA LYS A 73 -13.32 21.10 -20.54
C LYS A 73 -12.31 22.20 -20.17
N ASN A 74 -12.65 23.08 -19.21
CA ASN A 74 -11.86 24.29 -18.90
C ASN A 74 -11.18 24.22 -17.51
N GLY A 75 -11.24 23.07 -16.87
CA GLY A 75 -10.82 22.87 -15.50
C GLY A 75 -9.44 22.21 -15.36
N VAL A 76 -9.22 21.69 -14.16
CA VAL A 76 -7.97 21.03 -13.76
C VAL A 76 -8.00 19.50 -13.94
N LEU A 77 -8.93 18.98 -14.77
CA LEU A 77 -9.14 17.54 -14.92
C LEU A 77 -7.90 16.84 -15.47
N LYS A 78 -7.37 15.86 -14.72
CA LYS A 78 -6.19 15.07 -15.06
C LYS A 78 -6.45 13.57 -15.19
N SER A 79 -7.42 13.04 -14.43
CA SER A 79 -7.69 11.61 -14.37
C SER A 79 -9.19 11.32 -14.42
N ILE A 80 -9.56 10.37 -15.28
CA ILE A 80 -10.94 9.88 -15.41
C ILE A 80 -10.96 8.41 -15.03
N ASN A 81 -11.78 8.03 -14.04
CA ASN A 81 -11.98 6.65 -13.63
C ASN A 81 -13.42 6.22 -13.92
N ILE A 82 -13.59 5.31 -14.87
CA ILE A 82 -14.89 4.75 -15.23
C ILE A 82 -15.04 3.41 -14.54
N ILE A 83 -16.07 3.27 -13.70
CA ILE A 83 -16.37 2.05 -12.95
C ILE A 83 -17.42 1.21 -13.69
N GLY A 84 -18.25 1.84 -14.51
CA GLY A 84 -19.23 1.19 -15.38
C GLY A 84 -19.68 2.14 -16.50
N GLY A 85 -20.12 1.58 -17.62
CA GLY A 85 -20.47 2.29 -18.87
C GLY A 85 -19.31 2.42 -19.85
N ILE A 86 -19.57 3.02 -21.03
CA ILE A 86 -18.56 3.24 -22.07
C ILE A 86 -18.07 4.68 -22.02
N LEU A 87 -16.76 4.87 -22.23
CA LEU A 87 -16.13 6.17 -22.46
C LEU A 87 -15.58 6.18 -23.88
N ASN A 88 -16.17 7.01 -24.75
CA ASN A 88 -15.65 7.24 -26.09
C ASN A 88 -14.38 8.11 -25.99
N SER A 89 -13.32 7.75 -26.72
CA SER A 89 -12.05 8.48 -26.70
C SER A 89 -12.19 9.94 -27.13
N SER A 90 -13.12 10.22 -28.04
CA SER A 90 -13.32 11.56 -28.63
C SER A 90 -13.86 12.62 -27.67
N ILE A 91 -14.54 12.22 -26.58
CA ILE A 91 -15.10 13.16 -25.60
C ILE A 91 -14.11 13.54 -24.49
N ILE A 92 -12.93 12.92 -24.46
CA ILE A 92 -11.91 13.16 -23.43
C ILE A 92 -11.28 14.54 -23.69
N PRO A 93 -11.31 15.47 -22.73
CA PRO A 93 -10.73 16.80 -22.92
C PRO A 93 -9.19 16.78 -23.02
N ASN A 94 -8.65 17.76 -23.76
CA ASN A 94 -7.23 18.06 -23.73
C ASN A 94 -6.79 18.41 -22.29
N GLY A 95 -5.64 17.88 -21.86
CA GLY A 95 -5.12 18.08 -20.51
C GLY A 95 -5.34 16.90 -19.56
N VAL A 96 -6.26 15.97 -19.91
CA VAL A 96 -6.37 14.66 -19.26
C VAL A 96 -5.12 13.84 -19.57
N THR A 97 -4.55 13.24 -18.53
CA THR A 97 -3.31 12.47 -18.62
C THR A 97 -3.48 10.98 -18.36
N SER A 98 -4.51 10.61 -17.59
CA SER A 98 -4.79 9.23 -17.19
C SER A 98 -6.26 8.86 -17.37
N VAL A 99 -6.50 7.66 -17.88
CA VAL A 99 -7.85 7.09 -18.04
C VAL A 99 -7.85 5.67 -17.47
N ARG A 100 -8.75 5.41 -16.52
CA ARG A 100 -9.04 4.06 -16.01
C ARG A 100 -10.39 3.60 -16.55
N TYR A 101 -10.39 2.44 -17.20
CA TYR A 101 -11.59 1.77 -17.69
C TYR A 101 -12.19 0.83 -16.63
N PRO A 102 -13.45 0.38 -16.81
CA PRO A 102 -14.09 -0.59 -15.92
C PRO A 102 -13.33 -1.92 -15.87
N GLU A 103 -13.30 -2.55 -14.69
CA GLU A 103 -12.72 -3.90 -14.53
C GLU A 103 -13.56 -4.98 -15.22
N ILE A 104 -14.88 -4.80 -15.29
CA ILE A 104 -15.79 -5.73 -15.95
C ILE A 104 -16.46 -4.98 -17.10
N ILE A 105 -16.24 -5.47 -18.32
CA ILE A 105 -16.86 -4.95 -19.53
C ILE A 105 -17.89 -5.97 -19.98
N ASP A 106 -19.16 -5.56 -20.12
CA ASP A 106 -20.19 -6.41 -20.68
C ASP A 106 -19.98 -6.54 -22.20
N HIS A 107 -19.26 -7.60 -22.58
CA HIS A 107 -18.98 -7.92 -23.98
C HIS A 107 -20.20 -8.41 -24.76
N THR A 108 -21.33 -8.72 -24.10
CA THR A 108 -22.54 -9.22 -24.77
C THR A 108 -23.18 -8.19 -25.72
N LYS A 109 -22.75 -6.93 -25.64
CA LYS A 109 -23.24 -5.81 -26.47
C LYS A 109 -22.27 -5.32 -27.55
N GLY A 110 -21.12 -5.99 -27.75
CA GLY A 110 -20.09 -5.52 -28.69
C GLY A 110 -19.33 -4.27 -28.21
N ASN A 111 -19.46 -3.92 -26.93
CA ASN A 111 -18.79 -2.78 -26.31
C ASN A 111 -17.28 -3.06 -26.19
N ARG A 112 -16.48 -2.43 -27.08
CA ARG A 112 -15.02 -2.44 -27.02
C ARG A 112 -14.50 -1.10 -26.52
N ILE A 113 -13.39 -1.13 -25.79
CA ILE A 113 -12.69 0.10 -25.42
C ILE A 113 -12.15 0.73 -26.71
N ASP A 114 -12.54 1.98 -26.96
CA ASP A 114 -11.96 2.78 -28.03
C ASP A 114 -10.82 3.63 -27.47
N ILE A 115 -9.63 3.46 -28.05
CA ILE A 115 -8.42 4.25 -27.76
C ILE A 115 -7.89 4.99 -28.99
N THR A 116 -8.63 4.98 -30.11
CA THR A 116 -8.12 5.45 -31.41
C THR A 116 -7.97 6.97 -31.49
N ASN A 117 -8.82 7.73 -30.80
CA ASN A 117 -8.83 9.20 -30.83
C ASN A 117 -8.53 9.82 -29.45
N LEU A 118 -7.64 9.19 -28.68
CA LEU A 118 -7.21 9.77 -27.41
C LEU A 118 -6.45 11.09 -27.62
N PRO A 119 -6.69 12.11 -26.77
CA PRO A 119 -5.90 13.33 -26.78
C PRO A 119 -4.41 13.03 -26.57
N PRO A 120 -3.48 13.78 -27.22
CA PRO A 120 -2.04 13.57 -27.04
C PRO A 120 -1.54 13.73 -25.60
N SER A 121 -2.31 14.42 -24.75
CA SER A 121 -2.00 14.55 -23.32
C SER A 121 -2.18 13.25 -22.54
N VAL A 122 -3.02 12.32 -23.03
CA VAL A 122 -3.24 11.02 -22.40
C VAL A 122 -2.01 10.17 -22.63
N ASN A 123 -1.37 9.77 -21.54
CA ASN A 123 -0.13 8.99 -21.55
C ASN A 123 -0.19 7.75 -20.64
N SER A 124 -1.26 7.59 -19.86
CA SER A 124 -1.47 6.46 -18.96
C SER A 124 -2.88 5.87 -19.14
N LEU A 125 -2.94 4.55 -19.32
CA LEU A 125 -4.19 3.79 -19.39
C LEU A 125 -4.22 2.71 -18.31
N GLU A 126 -5.34 2.58 -17.61
CA GLU A 126 -5.53 1.59 -16.56
C GLU A 126 -6.77 0.72 -16.85
N ASN A 127 -6.70 -0.56 -16.44
CA ASN A 127 -7.70 -1.59 -16.71
C ASN A 127 -8.03 -1.73 -18.21
N LEU A 128 -7.02 -1.57 -19.07
CA LEU A 128 -7.19 -1.69 -20.51
C LEU A 128 -7.39 -3.16 -20.90
N THR A 129 -8.40 -3.41 -21.73
CA THR A 129 -8.63 -4.70 -22.40
C THR A 129 -8.66 -4.44 -23.90
N ILE A 130 -7.65 -4.93 -24.61
CA ILE A 130 -7.53 -4.80 -26.07
C ILE A 130 -7.03 -6.12 -26.69
N ASP A 131 -7.53 -6.43 -27.87
CA ASP A 131 -7.13 -7.62 -28.65
C ASP A 131 -5.88 -7.34 -29.49
N ASP A 132 -5.60 -6.06 -29.79
CA ASP A 132 -4.57 -5.62 -30.72
C ASP A 132 -3.69 -4.49 -30.16
N PHE A 133 -2.47 -4.83 -29.74
CA PHE A 133 -1.49 -3.88 -29.20
C PHE A 133 -1.03 -2.80 -30.20
N SER A 134 -1.19 -3.01 -31.52
CA SER A 134 -0.83 -1.96 -32.50
C SER A 134 -1.74 -0.74 -32.46
N GLN A 135 -2.91 -0.86 -31.82
CA GLN A 135 -3.85 0.25 -31.64
C GLN A 135 -3.43 1.22 -30.54
N ILE A 136 -2.42 0.87 -29.73
CA ILE A 136 -1.93 1.72 -28.66
C ILE A 136 -1.31 3.00 -29.27
N PRO A 137 -1.85 4.20 -28.97
CA PRO A 137 -1.28 5.45 -29.48
C PRO A 137 0.14 5.69 -28.99
N GLN A 138 0.94 6.40 -29.79
CA GLN A 138 2.34 6.72 -29.44
C GLN A 138 2.48 7.62 -28.21
N SER A 139 1.45 8.38 -27.84
CA SER A 139 1.45 9.20 -26.62
C SER A 139 1.42 8.35 -25.34
N ILE A 140 1.02 7.08 -25.44
CA ILE A 140 0.93 6.19 -24.28
C ILE A 140 2.32 5.71 -23.87
N THR A 141 2.65 5.97 -22.61
CA THR A 141 3.91 5.56 -21.98
C THR A 141 3.70 4.59 -20.82
N SER A 142 2.46 4.47 -20.32
CA SER A 142 2.12 3.59 -19.20
C SER A 142 0.81 2.85 -19.46
N ILE A 143 0.84 1.53 -19.31
CA ILE A 143 -0.36 0.68 -19.41
C ILE A 143 -0.43 -0.25 -18.21
N ASN A 144 -1.59 -0.28 -17.58
CA ASN A 144 -2.01 -1.32 -16.67
C ASN A 144 -3.18 -2.07 -17.31
N PHE A 145 -2.93 -3.30 -17.76
CA PHE A 145 -3.95 -4.16 -18.34
C PHE A 145 -4.94 -4.63 -17.27
N ASN A 146 -6.16 -4.93 -17.72
CA ASN A 146 -7.20 -5.43 -16.85
C ASN A 146 -6.77 -6.76 -16.19
N PRO A 147 -6.94 -6.94 -14.86
CA PRO A 147 -6.62 -8.19 -14.19
C PRO A 147 -7.40 -9.40 -14.68
N ILE A 148 -8.66 -9.20 -15.14
CA ILE A 148 -9.56 -10.27 -15.59
C ILE A 148 -9.54 -10.28 -17.13
N MET A 149 -8.61 -11.03 -17.71
CA MET A 149 -8.43 -11.05 -19.19
C MET A 149 -9.30 -12.09 -19.91
N SER A 150 -10.27 -12.73 -19.22
CA SER A 150 -11.15 -13.72 -19.82
C SER A 150 -12.59 -13.64 -19.29
N VAL A 151 -13.48 -12.96 -20.01
CA VAL A 151 -14.91 -13.34 -20.01
C VAL A 151 -15.43 -13.23 -21.45
N SER A 152 -15.28 -14.30 -22.23
CA SER A 152 -16.11 -14.48 -23.42
C SER A 152 -16.74 -15.88 -23.43
N LYS A 153 -18.07 -15.88 -23.31
CA LYS A 153 -19.08 -16.93 -23.57
C LYS A 153 -19.18 -18.13 -22.62
N LYS A 154 -20.34 -18.22 -21.96
CA LYS A 154 -21.25 -19.38 -22.11
C LYS A 154 -22.68 -18.87 -22.16
N GLU A 155 -23.32 -19.01 -23.33
CA GLU A 155 -24.77 -19.16 -23.36
C GLU A 155 -25.10 -20.47 -22.63
N ASN A 156 -25.97 -20.37 -21.62
CA ASN A 156 -26.74 -21.46 -21.00
C ASN A 156 -26.02 -22.79 -20.77
N SER A 157 -25.37 -22.94 -19.61
CA SER A 157 -25.57 -24.05 -18.65
C SER A 157 -24.37 -24.18 -17.69
N LYS A 158 -24.70 -24.40 -16.41
CA LYS A 158 -23.87 -24.88 -15.29
C LYS A 158 -22.36 -24.64 -15.36
N LEU A 159 -21.89 -23.79 -14.44
CA LEU A 159 -20.51 -23.60 -14.02
C LEU A 159 -19.71 -24.92 -13.97
N SER A 160 -18.81 -25.11 -14.94
CA SER A 160 -17.64 -25.97 -14.84
C SER A 160 -16.44 -25.15 -15.29
N TYR A 161 -15.37 -25.18 -14.49
CA TYR A 161 -14.16 -24.37 -14.65
C TYR A 161 -13.17 -24.89 -15.71
N ASP A 162 -13.54 -25.95 -16.43
CA ASP A 162 -12.67 -26.59 -17.42
C ASP A 162 -13.28 -26.43 -18.81
N GLN A 163 -12.76 -25.45 -19.55
CA GLN A 163 -12.61 -25.38 -21.03
C GLN A 163 -12.52 -23.91 -21.46
N ILE A 164 -11.28 -23.46 -21.71
CA ILE A 164 -10.95 -22.13 -22.20
C ILE A 164 -10.93 -22.22 -23.73
N ASP A 165 -11.97 -21.67 -24.39
CA ASP A 165 -11.91 -21.34 -25.80
C ASP A 165 -11.26 -19.96 -25.97
N GLY A 166 -10.17 -19.93 -26.73
CA GLY A 166 -9.27 -18.80 -26.83
C GLY A 166 -9.84 -17.63 -27.64
N ASN A 167 -9.66 -16.42 -27.10
CA ASN A 167 -9.49 -15.20 -27.88
C ASN A 167 -8.37 -14.31 -27.30
N GLU A 168 -7.34 -14.11 -28.12
CA GLU A 168 -6.53 -12.89 -28.39
C GLU A 168 -5.89 -11.99 -27.30
N THR A 169 -5.26 -12.49 -26.22
CA THR A 169 -4.47 -11.58 -25.33
C THR A 169 -3.02 -11.97 -24.95
N GLY A 170 -2.43 -12.98 -25.57
CA GLY A 170 -0.97 -13.19 -25.51
C GLY A 170 -0.26 -12.20 -26.44
N ILE A 171 1.00 -11.84 -26.17
CA ILE A 171 1.85 -11.15 -27.16
C ILE A 171 2.03 -12.13 -28.32
N PRO A 172 1.41 -11.90 -29.50
CA PRO A 172 1.45 -12.88 -30.56
C PRO A 172 2.88 -13.00 -31.07
N PRO A 173 3.44 -14.22 -31.21
CA PRO A 173 4.82 -14.40 -31.68
C PRO A 173 5.06 -13.89 -33.11
N TYR A 174 3.99 -13.58 -33.85
CA TYR A 174 4.05 -13.01 -35.19
C TYR A 174 2.85 -12.07 -35.40
N LYS A 175 3.00 -10.75 -35.14
CA LYS A 175 2.55 -9.66 -36.06
C LYS A 175 2.50 -8.25 -35.47
N LYS A 176 2.46 -8.02 -34.14
CA LYS A 176 2.22 -6.65 -33.62
C LYS A 176 2.98 -6.37 -32.32
N LYS A 177 4.15 -5.72 -32.46
CA LYS A 177 5.03 -5.36 -31.35
C LYS A 177 4.38 -4.29 -30.46
N LEU A 178 4.66 -4.37 -29.16
CA LEU A 178 4.37 -3.28 -28.23
C LEU A 178 5.15 -2.01 -28.63
N SER A 179 4.56 -0.85 -28.35
CA SER A 179 5.19 0.44 -28.66
C SER A 179 6.48 0.66 -27.87
N GLU A 180 7.54 1.11 -28.55
CA GLU A 180 8.84 1.44 -27.93
C GLU A 180 8.79 2.67 -26.99
N ASN A 181 7.70 3.44 -27.03
CA ASN A 181 7.47 4.57 -26.12
C ASN A 181 7.05 4.13 -24.71
N LEU A 182 6.62 2.86 -24.55
CA LEU A 182 6.17 2.34 -23.26
C LEU A 182 7.33 2.28 -22.27
N LYS A 183 7.10 2.90 -21.11
CA LYS A 183 7.98 2.91 -19.93
C LYS A 183 7.43 2.02 -18.82
N THR A 184 6.13 1.81 -18.77
CA THR A 184 5.46 0.97 -17.78
C THR A 184 4.49 0.03 -18.46
N ILE A 185 4.62 -1.26 -18.18
CA ILE A 185 3.65 -2.28 -18.55
C ILE A 185 3.33 -3.07 -17.30
N LYS A 186 2.05 -3.18 -16.97
CA LYS A 186 1.56 -4.11 -15.97
C LYS A 186 0.52 -5.01 -16.60
N PHE A 187 0.84 -6.29 -16.69
CA PHE A 187 -0.10 -7.29 -17.13
C PHE A 187 -1.07 -7.65 -15.98
N GLY A 188 -2.27 -8.10 -16.37
CA GLY A 188 -3.29 -8.50 -15.41
C GLY A 188 -2.87 -9.69 -14.55
N PHE A 189 -3.54 -9.89 -13.41
CA PHE A 189 -3.23 -10.97 -12.49
C PHE A 189 -3.19 -12.33 -13.19
N ASP A 190 -4.13 -12.64 -14.08
CA ASP A 190 -4.22 -13.94 -14.78
C ASP A 190 -3.37 -14.04 -16.06
N TRP A 191 -2.61 -12.99 -16.41
CA TRP A 191 -1.87 -13.00 -17.67
C TRP A 191 -0.65 -13.95 -17.61
N ASP A 192 -0.60 -14.95 -18.49
CA ASP A 192 0.52 -15.90 -18.58
C ASP A 192 1.14 -16.02 -19.99
N ASN A 193 0.85 -15.03 -20.84
CA ASN A 193 1.15 -15.04 -22.28
C ASN A 193 0.57 -16.25 -23.04
N LYS A 194 -0.63 -16.73 -22.65
CA LYS A 194 -1.27 -17.92 -23.23
C LYS A 194 -0.37 -19.17 -23.12
N GLY A 195 0.37 -19.28 -22.03
CA GLY A 195 1.36 -20.33 -21.85
C GLY A 195 2.51 -20.31 -22.87
N SER A 196 2.69 -19.24 -23.66
CA SER A 196 3.80 -19.10 -24.62
C SER A 196 5.01 -18.42 -24.00
N LYS A 197 6.21 -18.79 -24.47
CA LYS A 197 7.46 -18.15 -24.06
C LYS A 197 7.54 -16.71 -24.59
N LEU A 198 8.19 -15.84 -23.81
CA LEU A 198 8.61 -14.51 -24.25
C LEU A 198 9.97 -14.65 -24.93
N ASN A 199 10.11 -14.02 -26.08
CA ASN A 199 11.30 -14.03 -26.91
C ASN A 199 12.03 -12.71 -26.81
N HIS A 200 13.25 -12.69 -27.32
CA HIS A 200 14.01 -11.47 -27.48
C HIS A 200 13.24 -10.46 -28.36
N ASN A 201 13.13 -9.22 -27.91
CA ASN A 201 12.38 -8.11 -28.54
C ASN A 201 10.84 -8.17 -28.47
N ASP A 202 10.26 -9.08 -27.68
CA ASP A 202 8.81 -9.04 -27.40
C ASP A 202 8.43 -7.86 -26.49
N LEU A 203 9.39 -7.40 -25.68
CA LEU A 203 9.23 -6.28 -24.75
C LEU A 203 9.99 -5.03 -25.25
N PRO A 204 9.44 -3.81 -25.06
CA PRO A 204 10.09 -2.56 -25.42
C PRO A 204 11.47 -2.39 -24.78
N CYS A 205 12.46 -1.93 -25.54
CA CYS A 205 13.84 -1.84 -25.09
C CYS A 205 14.07 -0.78 -23.99
N ASN A 206 13.19 0.23 -23.92
CA ASN A 206 13.28 1.34 -22.95
C ASN A 206 12.31 1.21 -21.76
N LEU A 207 11.79 0.00 -21.54
CA LEU A 207 10.83 -0.29 -20.47
C LEU A 207 11.48 -0.19 -19.08
N LEU A 208 10.89 0.60 -18.18
CA LEU A 208 11.40 0.84 -16.83
C LEU A 208 10.70 -0.02 -15.79
N THR A 209 9.39 -0.22 -15.93
CA THR A 209 8.56 -1.00 -15.00
C THR A 209 7.82 -2.10 -15.75
N LEU A 210 7.95 -3.33 -15.26
CA LEU A 210 7.28 -4.50 -15.80
C LEU A 210 6.62 -5.30 -14.68
N ASP A 211 5.33 -5.56 -14.81
CA ASP A 211 4.62 -6.57 -14.02
C ASP A 211 4.12 -7.65 -14.97
N LEU A 212 4.59 -8.88 -14.77
CA LEU A 212 4.31 -10.03 -15.61
C LEU A 212 3.09 -10.84 -15.14
N GLY A 213 2.34 -10.39 -14.13
CA GLY A 213 1.12 -11.06 -13.69
C GLY A 213 1.36 -12.53 -13.31
N SER A 214 0.70 -13.44 -14.04
CA SER A 214 0.77 -14.90 -13.85
C SER A 214 1.83 -15.61 -14.70
N TYR A 215 2.70 -14.89 -15.41
CA TYR A 215 3.67 -15.51 -16.32
C TYR A 215 4.59 -16.52 -15.62
N LYS A 216 4.50 -17.79 -16.07
CA LYS A 216 5.18 -18.94 -15.46
C LYS A 216 6.22 -19.61 -16.36
N ASN A 217 6.29 -19.22 -17.63
CA ASN A 217 7.23 -19.80 -18.59
C ASN A 217 8.68 -19.41 -18.30
N ILE A 218 9.62 -20.19 -18.82
CA ILE A 218 11.06 -19.95 -18.69
C ILE A 218 11.42 -18.57 -19.27
N LEU A 219 12.11 -17.77 -18.47
CA LEU A 219 12.74 -16.51 -18.90
C LEU A 219 14.20 -16.78 -19.27
N GLU A 220 14.52 -16.63 -20.55
CA GLU A 220 15.88 -16.80 -21.06
C GLU A 220 16.69 -15.50 -20.90
N ARG A 221 18.02 -15.59 -21.05
CA ARG A 221 18.90 -14.41 -21.01
C ARG A 221 18.49 -13.40 -22.09
N ASN A 222 18.56 -12.11 -21.78
CA ASN A 222 18.24 -11.00 -22.69
C ASN A 222 16.76 -10.92 -23.13
N VAL A 223 15.84 -11.70 -22.56
CA VAL A 223 14.40 -11.52 -22.76
C VAL A 223 13.90 -10.28 -22.03
N LEU A 224 14.36 -10.06 -20.80
CA LEU A 224 14.07 -8.86 -20.02
C LEU A 224 14.99 -7.71 -20.47
N PRO A 225 14.46 -6.55 -20.89
CA PRO A 225 15.26 -5.38 -21.22
C PRO A 225 16.15 -4.91 -20.07
N ASN A 226 17.38 -4.51 -20.38
CA ASN A 226 18.34 -3.98 -19.41
C ASN A 226 17.97 -2.60 -18.85
N SER A 227 16.90 -1.96 -19.34
CA SER A 227 16.36 -0.70 -18.83
C SER A 227 15.43 -0.89 -17.61
N ILE A 228 14.96 -2.12 -17.34
CA ILE A 228 13.99 -2.39 -16.28
C ILE A 228 14.61 -2.12 -14.90
N THR A 229 13.99 -1.22 -14.16
CA THR A 229 14.35 -0.87 -12.78
C THR A 229 13.37 -1.46 -11.75
N SER A 230 12.15 -1.80 -12.16
CA SER A 230 11.13 -2.43 -11.31
C SER A 230 10.50 -3.63 -12.00
N LEU A 231 10.59 -4.81 -11.38
CA LEU A 231 10.05 -6.06 -11.89
C LEU A 231 9.12 -6.72 -10.86
N VAL A 232 7.94 -7.10 -11.30
CA VAL A 232 7.02 -8.01 -10.57
C VAL A 232 6.85 -9.25 -11.43
N VAL A 233 7.12 -10.42 -10.85
CA VAL A 233 7.15 -11.66 -11.61
C VAL A 233 6.91 -12.85 -10.69
N LYS A 234 6.19 -13.85 -11.20
CA LYS A 234 6.07 -15.13 -10.53
C LYS A 234 7.39 -15.89 -10.62
N PHE A 235 7.73 -16.55 -9.53
CA PHE A 235 8.93 -17.34 -9.46
C PHE A 235 8.86 -18.52 -10.43
N ASN A 236 9.93 -18.66 -11.21
CA ASN A 236 10.29 -19.88 -11.92
C ASN A 236 11.79 -20.12 -11.67
N GLU A 237 12.26 -21.37 -11.79
CA GLU A 237 13.68 -21.65 -11.53
C GLU A 237 14.64 -20.90 -12.48
N SER A 238 14.16 -20.52 -13.67
CA SER A 238 14.99 -19.78 -14.62
C SER A 238 15.38 -18.38 -14.14
N ILE A 239 14.58 -17.75 -13.26
CA ILE A 239 14.90 -16.43 -12.71
C ILE A 239 16.13 -16.45 -11.80
N LEU A 240 16.47 -17.64 -11.27
CA LEU A 240 17.67 -17.85 -10.47
C LEU A 240 18.92 -18.04 -11.32
N LYS A 241 18.79 -18.22 -12.64
CA LYS A 241 19.96 -18.36 -13.52
C LYS A 241 20.65 -17.02 -13.71
N GLY A 242 21.96 -16.99 -13.49
CA GLY A 242 22.78 -15.79 -13.68
C GLY A 242 22.59 -15.18 -15.08
N GLY A 243 22.31 -13.87 -15.11
CA GLY A 243 22.12 -13.09 -16.33
C GLY A 243 20.68 -13.01 -16.86
N VAL A 244 19.70 -13.58 -16.17
CA VAL A 244 18.27 -13.41 -16.51
C VAL A 244 17.73 -12.09 -15.95
N LEU A 245 18.00 -11.79 -14.68
CA LEU A 245 17.60 -10.51 -14.07
C LEU A 245 18.47 -9.34 -14.61
N PRO A 246 17.86 -8.22 -15.04
CA PRO A 246 18.59 -7.03 -15.47
C PRO A 246 19.49 -6.45 -14.38
N LYS A 247 20.69 -6.00 -14.77
CA LYS A 247 21.65 -5.39 -13.82
C LYS A 247 21.17 -4.05 -13.23
N SER A 248 20.31 -3.34 -13.95
CA SER A 248 19.72 -2.05 -13.57
C SER A 248 18.57 -2.18 -12.56
N LEU A 249 18.16 -3.41 -12.24
CA LEU A 249 16.99 -3.67 -11.41
C LEU A 249 17.21 -3.17 -9.98
N LYS A 250 16.31 -2.29 -9.53
CA LYS A 250 16.30 -1.71 -8.19
C LYS A 250 15.19 -2.27 -7.31
N LYS A 251 14.09 -2.71 -7.92
CA LYS A 251 12.93 -3.26 -7.23
C LYS A 251 12.55 -4.60 -7.84
N LEU A 252 12.44 -5.63 -6.99
CA LEU A 252 12.00 -6.95 -7.38
C LEU A 252 10.89 -7.43 -6.45
N ILE A 253 9.77 -7.86 -7.01
CA ILE A 253 8.71 -8.58 -6.31
C ILE A 253 8.61 -9.98 -6.92
N LEU A 254 8.87 -11.00 -6.11
CA LEU A 254 8.76 -12.40 -6.46
C LEU A 254 7.56 -13.02 -5.76
N SER A 255 6.65 -13.63 -6.51
CA SER A 255 5.53 -14.39 -5.96
C SER A 255 5.63 -15.89 -6.29
N PHE A 256 5.22 -16.75 -5.37
CA PHE A 256 5.39 -18.20 -5.47
C PHE A 256 4.03 -18.87 -5.34
N GLU A 257 3.59 -19.63 -6.35
CA GLU A 257 2.27 -20.27 -6.35
C GLU A 257 2.27 -21.69 -5.81
N THR A 258 3.37 -22.42 -6.02
CA THR A 258 3.44 -23.84 -5.70
C THR A 258 4.21 -24.09 -4.40
N ASN A 259 3.89 -25.21 -3.75
CA ASN A 259 4.64 -25.76 -2.62
C ASN A 259 6.00 -26.27 -3.11
N VAL A 260 6.93 -25.36 -3.39
CA VAL A 260 8.29 -25.68 -3.84
C VAL A 260 9.28 -25.15 -2.81
N ASP A 261 10.22 -26.01 -2.41
CA ASP A 261 11.35 -25.65 -1.58
C ASP A 261 12.43 -25.01 -2.45
N ILE A 262 12.70 -23.71 -2.26
CA ILE A 262 13.60 -22.95 -3.14
C ILE A 262 14.83 -22.51 -2.38
N LYS A 263 16.00 -22.89 -2.88
CA LYS A 263 17.27 -22.55 -2.25
C LYS A 263 17.99 -21.47 -3.04
N PHE A 264 18.00 -20.26 -2.49
CA PHE A 264 18.91 -19.20 -2.93
C PHE A 264 20.30 -19.51 -2.36
N ASN A 265 21.08 -20.31 -3.09
CA ASN A 265 22.39 -20.81 -2.64
C ASN A 265 23.57 -20.29 -3.46
N GLU A 266 23.32 -19.72 -4.64
CA GLU A 266 24.39 -19.24 -5.51
C GLU A 266 24.60 -17.73 -5.34
N LYS A 267 25.87 -17.33 -5.20
CA LYS A 267 26.25 -15.92 -5.19
C LYS A 267 25.95 -15.30 -6.57
N LYS A 268 25.54 -14.02 -6.58
CA LYS A 268 25.30 -13.19 -7.78
C LYS A 268 24.01 -13.50 -8.58
N ILE A 269 23.04 -14.19 -7.99
CA ILE A 269 21.70 -14.33 -8.61
C ILE A 269 20.98 -12.97 -8.64
N LEU A 270 20.95 -12.28 -7.51
CA LEU A 270 20.26 -11.00 -7.37
C LEU A 270 21.13 -9.85 -7.90
N PRO A 271 20.55 -8.87 -8.60
CA PRO A 271 21.27 -7.70 -9.10
C PRO A 271 21.93 -6.89 -7.98
N GLU A 272 23.18 -6.45 -8.21
CA GLU A 272 23.95 -5.68 -7.22
C GLU A 272 23.36 -4.30 -6.89
N ALA A 273 22.50 -3.76 -7.77
CA ALA A 273 21.81 -2.49 -7.57
C ALA A 273 20.43 -2.63 -6.89
N LEU A 274 20.04 -3.84 -6.47
CA LEU A 274 18.71 -4.10 -5.92
C LEU A 274 18.52 -3.42 -4.55
N GLU A 275 17.59 -2.46 -4.48
CA GLU A 275 17.30 -1.65 -3.29
C GLU A 275 16.06 -2.15 -2.54
N TYR A 276 15.12 -2.81 -3.23
CA TYR A 276 13.88 -3.36 -2.66
C TYR A 276 13.64 -4.78 -3.14
N LEU A 277 13.41 -5.70 -2.20
CA LEU A 277 13.04 -7.08 -2.48
C LEU A 277 11.79 -7.45 -1.67
N LYS A 278 10.77 -7.93 -2.38
CA LYS A 278 9.59 -8.53 -1.78
C LYS A 278 9.42 -9.97 -2.27
N ILE A 279 9.20 -10.88 -1.34
CA ILE A 279 9.01 -12.31 -1.56
C ILE A 279 7.63 -12.66 -1.00
N LEU A 280 6.75 -13.22 -1.84
CA LEU A 280 5.36 -13.52 -1.52
C LEU A 280 5.05 -15.00 -1.76
N PHE A 281 4.86 -15.81 -0.72
CA PHE A 281 4.36 -17.17 -0.84
C PHE A 281 2.84 -17.17 -0.84
N CYS A 282 2.25 -17.65 -1.93
CA CYS A 282 0.80 -17.86 -2.03
C CYS A 282 0.40 -19.27 -1.56
N GLY A 283 1.33 -20.23 -1.53
CA GLY A 283 1.13 -21.60 -1.04
C GLY A 283 1.26 -21.73 0.49
N ASN A 284 0.57 -22.72 1.05
CA ASN A 284 0.56 -23.00 2.49
C ASN A 284 1.75 -23.86 2.95
N GLU A 285 2.49 -24.52 2.04
CA GLU A 285 3.57 -25.45 2.41
C GLU A 285 4.93 -25.12 1.76
N SER A 286 5.03 -24.02 1.01
CA SER A 286 6.29 -23.61 0.37
C SER A 286 7.33 -23.19 1.41
N ASN A 287 8.60 -23.54 1.20
CA ASN A 287 9.73 -23.01 1.96
C ASN A 287 10.71 -22.30 1.02
N ILE A 288 11.23 -21.16 1.43
CA ILE A 288 12.42 -20.57 0.80
C ILE A 288 13.57 -20.76 1.75
N TYR A 289 14.73 -21.11 1.25
CA TYR A 289 15.98 -21.03 2.00
C TYR A 289 16.79 -19.91 1.36
N ILE A 290 16.96 -18.81 2.10
CA ILE A 290 17.92 -17.77 1.72
C ILE A 290 19.23 -18.10 2.42
N GLY A 291 20.23 -18.49 1.64
CA GLY A 291 21.57 -18.81 2.13
C GLY A 291 22.37 -17.59 2.58
N ASP A 292 23.51 -17.86 3.20
CA ASP A 292 24.39 -16.83 3.75
C ASP A 292 24.90 -15.91 2.64
N TYR A 293 24.83 -14.59 2.87
CA TYR A 293 25.39 -13.57 1.97
C TYR A 293 24.81 -13.52 0.55
N ILE A 294 23.58 -14.01 0.34
CA ILE A 294 22.97 -14.06 -0.99
C ILE A 294 22.26 -12.76 -1.38
N LEU A 295 21.70 -12.05 -0.40
CA LEU A 295 20.99 -10.79 -0.62
C LEU A 295 21.95 -9.67 -1.05
N SER A 296 21.49 -8.76 -1.92
CA SER A 296 22.32 -7.66 -2.39
C SER A 296 22.67 -6.69 -1.26
N LYS A 297 23.93 -6.24 -1.19
CA LYS A 297 24.41 -5.28 -0.16
C LYS A 297 23.75 -3.90 -0.26
N SER A 298 23.20 -3.55 -1.43
CA SER A 298 22.46 -2.30 -1.68
C SER A 298 21.03 -2.31 -1.13
N LEU A 299 20.58 -3.44 -0.59
CA LEU A 299 19.18 -3.61 -0.17
C LEU A 299 18.85 -2.66 0.99
N LYS A 300 17.82 -1.85 0.80
CA LYS A 300 17.27 -0.92 1.80
C LYS A 300 16.00 -1.45 2.44
N SER A 301 15.22 -2.23 1.70
CA SER A 301 13.98 -2.83 2.20
C SER A 301 13.82 -4.29 1.79
N LEU A 302 13.46 -5.12 2.76
CA LEU A 302 13.17 -6.52 2.58
C LEU A 302 11.79 -6.87 3.16
N GLU A 303 10.98 -7.51 2.33
CA GLU A 303 9.64 -7.98 2.68
C GLU A 303 9.54 -9.48 2.37
N ILE A 304 9.22 -10.30 3.36
CA ILE A 304 9.05 -11.75 3.18
C ILE A 304 7.69 -12.16 3.77
N PHE A 305 6.73 -12.49 2.92
CA PHE A 305 5.37 -12.85 3.31
C PHE A 305 5.01 -14.27 2.92
N GLY A 306 4.35 -15.01 3.81
CA GLY A 306 3.97 -16.41 3.63
C GLY A 306 5.10 -17.40 3.93
N GLY A 307 4.93 -18.68 3.56
CA GLY A 307 5.89 -19.79 3.81
C GLY A 307 5.54 -20.63 5.06
N TYR A 308 6.02 -21.86 5.22
CA TYR A 308 5.63 -22.71 6.37
C TYR A 308 6.48 -22.49 7.63
N LYS A 309 5.90 -22.77 8.80
CA LYS A 309 6.40 -22.47 10.16
C LYS A 309 7.63 -23.31 10.58
N ASP A 310 7.79 -24.51 10.03
CA ASP A 310 8.63 -25.54 10.67
C ASP A 310 9.96 -25.82 9.98
N LYS A 311 10.39 -25.00 9.00
CA LYS A 311 11.71 -25.15 8.36
C LYS A 311 12.43 -23.82 8.21
N LYS A 312 13.73 -23.83 8.54
CA LYS A 312 14.65 -22.69 8.51
C LYS A 312 14.62 -21.96 7.17
N THR A 313 13.76 -20.95 7.09
CA THR A 313 13.54 -20.17 5.87
C THR A 313 14.74 -19.26 5.54
N LEU A 314 15.51 -18.93 6.58
CA LEU A 314 16.67 -18.06 6.50
C LEU A 314 17.86 -18.76 7.15
N SER A 315 19.01 -18.63 6.50
CA SER A 315 20.28 -18.96 7.12
C SER A 315 20.66 -17.96 8.22
N LYS A 316 21.50 -18.39 9.16
CA LYS A 316 21.86 -17.58 10.33
C LYS A 316 22.47 -16.23 9.95
N ASN A 317 23.22 -16.18 8.85
CA ASN A 317 23.95 -14.99 8.41
C ASN A 317 23.29 -14.31 7.19
N SER A 318 22.01 -14.57 6.92
CA SER A 318 21.31 -14.00 5.75
C SER A 318 21.35 -12.47 5.69
N PHE A 319 21.47 -11.77 6.83
CA PHE A 319 21.33 -10.32 6.89
C PHE A 319 22.56 -9.55 7.36
N ILE A 320 23.56 -10.22 7.93
CA ILE A 320 24.63 -9.53 8.68
C ILE A 320 25.50 -8.61 7.81
N HIS A 321 25.51 -8.82 6.48
CA HIS A 321 26.25 -7.99 5.52
C HIS A 321 25.44 -6.83 4.95
N LEU A 322 24.14 -6.73 5.28
CA LEU A 322 23.22 -5.75 4.72
C LEU A 322 23.30 -4.41 5.46
N ASN A 323 24.41 -3.71 5.27
CA ASN A 323 24.72 -2.51 6.03
C ASN A 323 23.81 -1.31 5.71
N GLN A 324 23.12 -1.32 4.57
CA GLN A 324 22.19 -0.27 4.14
C GLN A 324 20.71 -0.61 4.41
N LEU A 325 20.43 -1.74 5.05
CA LEU A 325 19.06 -2.20 5.24
C LEU A 325 18.36 -1.35 6.30
N GLU A 326 17.28 -0.69 5.90
CA GLU A 326 16.50 0.22 6.73
C GLU A 326 15.22 -0.44 7.26
N HIS A 327 14.64 -1.34 6.47
CA HIS A 327 13.34 -1.94 6.72
C HIS A 327 13.35 -3.45 6.51
N ILE A 328 12.87 -4.19 7.50
CA ILE A 328 12.53 -5.62 7.37
C ILE A 328 11.09 -5.81 7.78
N SER A 329 10.33 -6.53 6.96
CA SER A 329 9.00 -6.98 7.32
C SER A 329 8.81 -8.45 6.99
N PHE A 330 8.42 -9.20 8.03
CA PHE A 330 7.98 -10.56 7.91
C PHE A 330 6.45 -10.63 7.87
N GLY A 331 5.91 -11.54 7.07
CA GLY A 331 4.47 -11.73 6.92
C GLY A 331 3.93 -12.84 7.81
N ASP A 332 2.82 -13.43 7.37
CA ASP A 332 1.91 -14.10 8.29
C ASP A 332 2.46 -15.33 9.01
N ASN A 333 3.44 -16.01 8.42
CA ASN A 333 3.91 -17.28 8.93
C ASN A 333 5.22 -17.22 9.71
N TRP A 334 5.86 -16.05 9.79
CA TRP A 334 7.11 -15.90 10.53
C TRP A 334 6.89 -16.02 12.04
N GLY A 335 7.79 -16.72 12.74
CA GLY A 335 7.57 -17.13 14.14
C GLY A 335 8.73 -16.93 15.12
N SER A 336 9.99 -16.87 14.66
CA SER A 336 11.15 -16.89 15.56
C SER A 336 12.22 -15.87 15.18
N LEU A 337 12.87 -15.27 16.19
CA LEU A 337 14.06 -14.43 15.99
C LEU A 337 15.37 -15.21 16.12
N ASN A 338 15.33 -16.47 16.56
CA ASN A 338 16.52 -17.28 16.79
C ASN A 338 17.14 -17.85 15.51
N ASP A 339 16.41 -17.77 14.39
CA ASP A 339 16.83 -18.35 13.11
C ASP A 339 17.93 -17.55 12.40
N PHE A 340 18.07 -16.26 12.72
CA PHE A 340 19.01 -15.36 12.06
C PHE A 340 19.57 -14.27 12.98
N ILE A 341 20.60 -13.59 12.52
CA ILE A 341 21.15 -12.40 13.17
C ILE A 341 20.71 -11.16 12.38
N LEU A 342 20.03 -10.23 13.05
CA LEU A 342 19.69 -8.93 12.48
C LEU A 342 20.96 -8.09 12.23
N PRO A 343 21.01 -7.28 11.15
CA PRO A 343 22.15 -6.42 10.89
C PRO A 343 22.26 -5.35 11.97
N ASN A 344 23.45 -5.20 12.55
CA ASN A 344 23.76 -4.16 13.52
C ASN A 344 24.55 -3.01 12.89
N SER A 345 24.10 -2.55 11.71
CA SER A 345 24.77 -1.48 10.95
C SER A 345 24.40 -0.06 11.41
N GLY A 346 23.40 0.06 12.29
CA GLY A 346 22.81 1.34 12.65
C GLY A 346 21.77 1.86 11.66
N CYS A 347 21.61 1.24 10.49
CA CYS A 347 20.63 1.65 9.46
C CYS A 347 19.25 1.03 9.66
N LEU A 348 19.15 -0.15 10.29
CA LEU A 348 17.85 -0.83 10.46
C LEU A 348 16.97 -0.05 11.44
N THR A 349 15.94 0.62 10.93
CA THR A 349 15.05 1.49 11.71
C THR A 349 13.64 0.94 11.87
N SER A 350 13.20 0.03 11.00
CA SER A 350 11.87 -0.58 11.08
C SER A 350 11.94 -2.10 11.01
N LEU A 351 11.28 -2.76 11.96
CA LEU A 351 11.15 -4.20 12.01
C LEU A 351 9.69 -4.60 12.25
N ASP A 352 9.16 -5.46 11.38
CA ASP A 352 7.88 -6.13 11.55
C ASP A 352 8.13 -7.64 11.66
N LEU A 353 7.76 -8.22 12.81
CA LEU A 353 8.06 -9.60 13.17
C LEU A 353 7.09 -10.63 12.57
N GLY A 354 6.03 -10.18 11.90
CA GLY A 354 5.07 -11.05 11.22
C GLY A 354 4.04 -11.72 12.14
N SER A 355 2.93 -12.16 11.55
CA SER A 355 1.69 -12.45 12.31
C SER A 355 1.81 -13.58 13.34
N LYS A 356 2.67 -14.59 13.11
CA LYS A 356 2.83 -15.75 14.01
C LYS A 356 3.90 -15.58 15.09
N PHE A 357 4.67 -14.49 15.10
CA PHE A 357 5.67 -14.24 16.13
C PHE A 357 5.02 -14.19 17.53
N ASN A 358 5.44 -15.09 18.42
CA ASN A 358 4.92 -15.21 19.78
C ASN A 358 5.99 -15.75 20.75
N GLU A 359 7.23 -15.32 20.57
CA GLU A 359 8.36 -15.66 21.44
C GLU A 359 8.69 -14.49 22.37
N THR A 360 9.29 -14.79 23.53
CA THR A 360 9.81 -13.75 24.43
C THR A 360 10.96 -13.02 23.74
N ILE A 361 10.94 -11.69 23.77
CA ILE A 361 12.06 -10.87 23.28
C ILE A 361 13.00 -10.66 24.46
N GLU A 362 14.17 -11.26 24.39
CA GLU A 362 15.22 -11.09 25.42
C GLU A 362 16.01 -9.80 25.20
N LYS A 363 16.63 -9.30 26.28
CA LYS A 363 17.51 -8.12 26.25
C LYS A 363 18.63 -8.29 25.22
N GLY A 364 18.79 -7.30 24.35
CA GLY A 364 19.89 -7.25 23.37
C GLY A 364 19.64 -8.02 22.07
N VAL A 365 18.49 -8.70 21.90
CA VAL A 365 18.14 -9.38 20.64
C VAL A 365 17.86 -8.38 19.51
N LEU A 366 17.24 -7.25 19.84
CA LEU A 366 16.88 -6.21 18.88
C LEU A 366 17.98 -5.14 18.77
N PRO A 367 18.44 -4.78 17.55
CA PRO A 367 19.38 -3.68 17.34
C PRO A 367 18.88 -2.35 17.92
N SER A 368 19.79 -1.58 18.52
CA SER A 368 19.47 -0.29 19.17
C SER A 368 19.05 0.81 18.19
N SER A 369 19.21 0.61 16.88
CA SER A 369 18.80 1.54 15.83
C SER A 369 17.30 1.49 15.49
N ILE A 370 16.59 0.44 15.92
CA ILE A 370 15.17 0.27 15.62
C ILE A 370 14.36 1.40 16.27
N LYS A 371 13.57 2.10 15.44
CA LYS A 371 12.63 3.16 15.81
C LYS A 371 11.18 2.72 15.74
N ILE A 372 10.87 1.77 14.85
CA ILE A 372 9.52 1.24 14.63
C ILE A 372 9.57 -0.27 14.79
N LEU A 373 8.81 -0.79 15.75
CA LEU A 373 8.67 -2.22 15.99
C LEU A 373 7.20 -2.63 15.92
N LYS A 374 6.90 -3.60 15.06
CA LYS A 374 5.61 -4.27 15.02
C LYS A 374 5.78 -5.72 15.49
N LEU A 375 5.07 -6.05 16.56
CA LEU A 375 5.00 -7.40 17.11
C LEU A 375 3.93 -8.20 16.36
N GLY A 376 4.07 -9.53 16.39
CA GLY A 376 3.16 -10.41 15.68
C GLY A 376 1.74 -10.38 16.19
N ASN A 377 0.77 -10.66 15.31
CA ASN A 377 -0.65 -10.74 15.63
C ASN A 377 -0.96 -11.68 16.80
N HIS A 378 -0.23 -12.78 16.92
CA HIS A 378 -0.37 -13.77 18.00
C HIS A 378 0.51 -13.50 19.21
N PHE A 379 1.31 -12.43 19.22
CA PHE A 379 2.21 -12.12 20.32
C PHE A 379 1.41 -11.89 21.61
N ASN A 380 1.64 -12.74 22.61
CA ASN A 380 0.98 -12.66 23.91
C ASN A 380 1.92 -13.10 25.05
N LYS A 381 3.20 -12.72 24.94
CA LYS A 381 4.22 -12.95 25.98
C LYS A 381 4.34 -11.73 26.87
N SER A 382 4.72 -11.96 28.12
CA SER A 382 5.05 -10.88 29.05
C SER A 382 6.26 -10.10 28.55
N ILE A 383 6.24 -8.79 28.77
CA ILE A 383 7.35 -7.91 28.42
C ILE A 383 8.43 -8.07 29.48
N VAL A 384 9.66 -8.37 29.06
CA VAL A 384 10.83 -8.45 29.93
C VAL A 384 11.47 -7.06 30.02
N GLU A 385 12.03 -6.72 31.18
CA GLU A 385 12.79 -5.49 31.39
C GLU A 385 13.91 -5.35 30.33
N ASP A 386 14.10 -4.15 29.77
CA ASP A 386 15.09 -3.87 28.72
C ASP A 386 14.98 -4.72 27.43
N SER A 387 13.85 -5.39 27.18
CA SER A 387 13.63 -6.18 25.95
C SER A 387 13.53 -5.34 24.68
N PHE A 388 13.09 -4.09 24.79
CA PHE A 388 12.93 -3.17 23.67
C PHE A 388 14.13 -2.20 23.53
N PRO A 389 14.51 -1.82 22.30
CA PRO A 389 15.64 -0.93 22.08
C PRO A 389 15.36 0.48 22.61
N ILE A 390 16.40 1.12 23.17
CA ILE A 390 16.29 2.42 23.85
C ILE A 390 15.80 3.56 22.93
N ASN A 391 16.02 3.46 21.62
CA ASN A 391 15.62 4.47 20.64
C ASN A 391 14.26 4.18 19.98
N LEU A 392 13.52 3.20 20.49
CA LEU A 392 12.21 2.86 19.94
C LEU A 392 11.24 4.04 20.10
N GLU A 393 10.66 4.48 18.98
CA GLU A 393 9.72 5.61 18.94
C GLU A 393 8.27 5.14 18.76
N GLN A 394 8.05 4.00 18.08
CA GLN A 394 6.72 3.46 17.79
C GLN A 394 6.68 1.95 18.04
N LEU A 395 5.72 1.51 18.85
CA LEU A 395 5.51 0.11 19.20
C LEU A 395 4.06 -0.29 18.88
N TYR A 396 3.93 -1.34 18.08
CA TYR A 396 2.65 -1.92 17.71
C TYR A 396 2.56 -3.33 18.28
N PHE A 397 1.63 -3.55 19.20
CA PHE A 397 1.22 -4.88 19.60
C PHE A 397 0.25 -5.44 18.56
N GLY A 398 0.39 -6.73 18.25
CA GLY A 398 -0.55 -7.45 17.41
C GLY A 398 -1.89 -7.69 18.09
N VAL A 399 -2.81 -8.39 17.40
CA VAL A 399 -4.23 -8.54 17.78
C VAL A 399 -4.46 -9.19 19.16
N CYS A 400 -3.64 -10.16 19.56
CA CYS A 400 -3.89 -11.05 20.70
C CYS A 400 -3.20 -10.67 22.02
N PHE A 401 -2.38 -9.62 22.06
CA PHE A 401 -1.62 -9.28 23.27
C PHE A 401 -2.56 -8.89 24.43
N ASN A 402 -2.54 -9.63 25.52
CA ASN A 402 -3.37 -9.36 26.70
C ASN A 402 -2.61 -9.63 28.00
N GLN A 403 -1.37 -9.13 28.08
CA GLN A 403 -0.53 -9.18 29.27
C GLN A 403 -0.48 -7.82 29.97
N LEU A 404 -0.10 -7.81 31.24
CA LEU A 404 0.19 -6.57 31.95
C LEU A 404 1.35 -5.83 31.28
N LEU A 405 1.35 -4.50 31.40
CA LEU A 405 2.48 -3.63 31.08
C LEU A 405 3.14 -3.22 32.39
N PRO A 406 4.21 -3.91 32.84
CA PRO A 406 4.83 -3.57 34.11
C PRO A 406 5.46 -2.16 34.04
N PRO A 407 5.48 -1.42 35.16
CA PRO A 407 6.12 -0.12 35.21
C PRO A 407 7.56 -0.15 34.70
N ASN A 408 7.96 0.90 33.95
CA ASN A 408 9.31 1.10 33.41
C ASN A 408 9.81 0.06 32.38
N HIS A 409 8.97 -0.88 31.92
CA HIS A 409 9.37 -1.89 30.93
C HIS A 409 9.26 -1.40 29.47
N LEU A 410 8.52 -0.33 29.21
CA LEU A 410 8.48 0.32 27.90
C LEU A 410 9.61 1.35 27.78
N PRO A 411 10.24 1.50 26.59
CA PRO A 411 11.38 2.39 26.42
C PRO A 411 11.00 3.86 26.57
N LYS A 412 11.86 4.63 27.25
CA LYS A 412 11.61 6.05 27.60
C LYS A 412 11.37 6.98 26.40
N ASN A 413 11.90 6.63 25.22
CA ASN A 413 11.80 7.44 24.00
C ASN A 413 10.54 7.12 23.16
N LEU A 414 9.69 6.20 23.64
CA LEU A 414 8.49 5.79 22.93
C LEU A 414 7.51 6.97 22.83
N LYS A 415 7.14 7.32 21.59
CA LYS A 415 6.19 8.39 21.28
C LYS A 415 4.81 7.84 20.99
N HIS A 416 4.72 6.72 20.28
CA HIS A 416 3.45 6.11 19.89
C HIS A 416 3.35 4.66 20.36
N LEU A 417 2.27 4.36 21.07
CA LEU A 417 1.96 3.01 21.55
C LEU A 417 0.58 2.59 21.01
N PHE A 418 0.56 1.43 20.36
CA PHE A 418 -0.65 0.81 19.83
C PHE A 418 -0.85 -0.53 20.54
N LEU A 419 -1.84 -0.60 21.42
CA LEU A 419 -2.23 -1.81 22.14
C LEU A 419 -3.30 -2.59 21.35
N SER A 420 -3.32 -3.89 21.59
CA SER A 420 -4.08 -4.88 20.82
C SER A 420 -5.60 -4.72 20.89
N ASN A 421 -6.32 -5.49 20.08
CA ASN A 421 -7.77 -5.63 20.21
C ASN A 421 -8.18 -6.43 21.45
N ASP A 422 -7.38 -7.41 21.87
CA ASP A 422 -7.68 -8.28 23.01
C ASP A 422 -7.21 -7.73 24.36
N PHE A 423 -6.50 -6.61 24.38
CA PHE A 423 -5.94 -6.00 25.58
C PHE A 423 -7.06 -5.56 26.54
N ASP A 424 -7.12 -6.17 27.71
CA ASP A 424 -8.06 -5.85 28.78
C ASP A 424 -7.37 -5.99 30.15
N LYS A 425 -6.27 -5.27 30.32
CA LYS A 425 -5.49 -5.22 31.56
C LYS A 425 -5.43 -3.80 32.10
N ILE A 426 -5.39 -3.69 33.42
CA ILE A 426 -5.25 -2.39 34.11
C ILE A 426 -3.90 -1.79 33.72
N LEU A 427 -3.91 -0.49 33.45
CA LEU A 427 -2.69 0.30 33.24
C LEU A 427 -2.31 0.94 34.58
N GLU A 428 -1.14 0.57 35.11
CA GLU A 428 -0.63 1.10 36.37
C GLU A 428 0.19 2.40 36.15
N VAL A 429 0.39 3.18 37.21
CA VAL A 429 1.26 4.35 37.16
C VAL A 429 2.68 3.90 36.79
N GLY A 430 3.28 4.55 35.79
CA GLY A 430 4.60 4.20 35.25
C GLY A 430 4.60 3.08 34.21
N SER A 431 3.45 2.46 33.90
CA SER A 431 3.33 1.49 32.79
C SER A 431 3.47 2.15 31.41
N LEU A 432 3.16 3.44 31.31
CA LEU A 432 3.30 4.25 30.10
C LEU A 432 4.49 5.21 30.27
N PRO A 433 5.36 5.36 29.26
CA PRO A 433 6.52 6.24 29.36
C PRO A 433 6.12 7.72 29.37
N ASN A 434 6.84 8.53 30.15
CA ASN A 434 6.53 9.96 30.34
C ASN A 434 6.57 10.80 29.05
N GLY A 435 7.26 10.35 28.00
CA GLY A 435 7.35 11.03 26.70
C GLY A 435 6.27 10.62 25.68
N LEU A 436 5.33 9.74 26.04
CA LEU A 436 4.33 9.22 25.13
C LEU A 436 3.41 10.34 24.61
N LYS A 437 3.25 10.40 23.29
CA LYS A 437 2.42 11.39 22.59
C LYS A 437 1.09 10.82 22.11
N LYS A 438 1.08 9.54 21.72
CA LYS A 438 -0.12 8.85 21.24
C LYS A 438 -0.28 7.49 21.90
N LEU A 439 -1.47 7.26 22.44
CA LEU A 439 -1.92 5.96 22.91
C LEU A 439 -3.18 5.56 22.13
N LYS A 440 -3.13 4.43 21.42
CA LYS A 440 -4.31 3.80 20.82
C LYS A 440 -4.51 2.41 21.45
N ILE A 441 -5.70 2.16 21.99
CA ILE A 441 -6.10 0.85 22.53
C ILE A 441 -7.19 0.28 21.63
N GLY A 442 -6.89 -0.86 21.01
CA GLY A 442 -7.74 -1.50 20.01
C GLY A 442 -7.84 -0.73 18.69
N GLU A 443 -8.47 -1.38 17.70
CA GLU A 443 -8.65 -0.83 16.34
C GLU A 443 -10.11 -0.58 16.01
N HIS A 444 -10.91 -1.65 15.87
CA HIS A 444 -12.32 -1.56 15.48
C HIS A 444 -13.26 -2.18 16.52
N ASN A 445 -12.80 -3.25 17.19
CA ASN A 445 -13.57 -4.00 18.19
C ASN A 445 -12.71 -4.32 19.40
N GLY A 446 -11.97 -3.33 19.92
CA GLY A 446 -11.16 -3.52 21.12
C GLY A 446 -11.99 -3.95 22.32
N ARG A 447 -11.42 -4.81 23.16
CA ARG A 447 -12.05 -5.41 24.35
C ARG A 447 -11.80 -4.64 25.65
N PHE A 448 -10.88 -3.69 25.64
CA PHE A 448 -10.49 -2.93 26.83
C PHE A 448 -11.71 -2.32 27.53
N ASN A 449 -11.89 -2.67 28.80
CA ASN A 449 -12.95 -2.14 29.66
C ASN A 449 -12.44 -1.95 31.11
N GLN A 450 -11.18 -1.59 31.27
CA GLN A 450 -10.58 -1.32 32.58
C GLN A 450 -10.63 0.17 32.93
N PRO A 451 -10.76 0.55 34.21
CA PRO A 451 -10.72 1.95 34.62
C PRO A 451 -9.34 2.56 34.34
N ILE A 452 -9.32 3.84 33.97
CA ILE A 452 -8.08 4.62 33.85
C ILE A 452 -7.96 5.49 35.10
N SER A 453 -7.01 5.15 35.98
CA SER A 453 -6.76 5.90 37.21
C SER A 453 -6.02 7.21 36.97
N ILE A 454 -6.09 8.11 37.96
CA ILE A 454 -5.31 9.35 37.97
C ILE A 454 -3.81 9.06 37.83
N ASN A 455 -3.07 9.92 37.13
CA ASN A 455 -1.62 9.81 36.89
C ASN A 455 -1.16 8.61 36.05
N VAL A 456 -2.07 7.80 35.51
CA VAL A 456 -1.71 6.71 34.58
C VAL A 456 -1.35 7.27 33.20
N LEU A 457 -2.12 8.23 32.70
CA LEU A 457 -1.84 8.88 31.42
C LEU A 457 -0.67 9.86 31.58
N PRO A 458 0.38 9.79 30.73
CA PRO A 458 1.54 10.64 30.89
C PRO A 458 1.21 12.10 30.54
N PRO A 459 1.89 13.07 31.16
CA PRO A 459 1.60 14.50 31.01
C PRO A 459 1.89 15.06 29.61
N THR A 460 2.55 14.29 28.74
CA THR A 460 2.84 14.66 27.35
C THR A 460 1.85 14.11 26.33
N LEU A 461 0.87 13.30 26.75
CA LEU A 461 -0.05 12.62 25.86
C LEU A 461 -0.95 13.63 25.12
N GLU A 462 -0.90 13.62 23.80
CA GLU A 462 -1.65 14.56 22.94
C GLU A 462 -2.87 13.89 22.32
N ASN A 463 -2.81 12.58 22.09
CA ASN A 463 -3.87 11.80 21.45
C ASN A 463 -4.14 10.49 22.20
N LEU A 464 -5.38 10.35 22.66
CA LEU A 464 -5.91 9.13 23.27
C LEU A 464 -7.03 8.56 22.39
N GLU A 465 -6.84 7.34 21.88
CA GLU A 465 -7.86 6.60 21.13
C GLU A 465 -8.26 5.32 21.87
N LEU A 466 -9.48 5.29 22.41
CA LEU A 466 -10.12 4.11 22.98
C LEU A 466 -11.09 3.53 21.94
N ASN A 467 -10.60 2.71 21.02
CA ASN A 467 -11.43 2.12 19.96
C ASN A 467 -12.10 0.81 20.42
N CYS A 468 -12.78 0.87 21.57
CA CYS A 468 -13.28 -0.29 22.28
C CYS A 468 -14.80 -0.22 22.42
N LYS A 469 -15.52 -1.01 21.60
CA LYS A 469 -16.99 -0.92 21.46
C LYS A 469 -17.75 -1.02 22.78
N ASN A 470 -17.22 -1.80 23.73
CA ASN A 470 -17.86 -2.09 25.01
C ASN A 470 -17.15 -1.38 26.19
N TYR A 471 -16.42 -0.30 25.93
CA TYR A 471 -15.84 0.50 27.01
C TYR A 471 -16.95 1.24 27.76
N GLU A 472 -17.18 0.90 29.02
CA GLU A 472 -18.31 1.39 29.83
C GLU A 472 -17.87 1.97 31.18
N GLN A 473 -16.58 2.25 31.34
CA GLN A 473 -16.02 2.82 32.56
C GLN A 473 -16.32 4.32 32.67
N LEU A 474 -16.41 4.80 33.91
CA LEU A 474 -16.54 6.22 34.22
C LEU A 474 -15.21 6.94 33.96
N LEU A 475 -15.26 8.05 33.24
CA LEU A 475 -14.14 8.95 32.99
C LEU A 475 -14.34 10.24 33.80
N ASN A 476 -13.29 10.65 34.50
CA ASN A 476 -13.26 11.93 35.21
C ASN A 476 -12.28 12.88 34.51
N LEU A 477 -12.57 14.18 34.53
CA LEU A 477 -11.69 15.18 33.88
C LEU A 477 -10.28 15.22 34.47
N ASN A 478 -10.12 14.85 35.76
CA ASN A 478 -8.84 14.86 36.46
C ASN A 478 -7.85 13.78 35.99
N ILE A 479 -8.28 12.81 35.18
CA ILE A 479 -7.38 11.79 34.61
C ILE A 479 -6.73 12.28 33.31
N LEU A 480 -7.31 13.30 32.65
CA LEU A 480 -6.85 13.76 31.35
C LEU A 480 -5.60 14.65 31.53
N PRO A 481 -4.50 14.37 30.82
CA PRO A 481 -3.33 15.23 30.87
C PRO A 481 -3.60 16.55 30.17
N THR A 482 -2.94 17.62 30.62
CA THR A 482 -3.15 18.98 30.11
C THR A 482 -2.73 19.16 28.65
N SER A 483 -1.85 18.30 28.13
CA SER A 483 -1.44 18.29 26.72
C SER A 483 -2.46 17.64 25.78
N LEU A 484 -3.50 16.97 26.31
CA LEU A 484 -4.43 16.23 25.48
C LEU A 484 -5.18 17.17 24.55
N SER A 485 -5.18 16.86 23.26
CA SER A 485 -5.84 17.66 22.21
C SER A 485 -6.82 16.84 21.37
N VAL A 486 -6.68 15.52 21.37
CA VAL A 486 -7.58 14.59 20.67
C VAL A 486 -7.97 13.46 21.61
N LEU A 487 -9.28 13.30 21.79
CA LEU A 487 -9.89 12.18 22.48
C LEU A 487 -10.85 11.48 21.52
N LYS A 488 -10.53 10.24 21.16
CA LYS A 488 -11.39 9.40 20.33
C LYS A 488 -11.88 8.23 21.14
N ILE A 489 -13.20 8.08 21.23
CA ILE A 489 -13.82 6.98 21.96
C ILE A 489 -14.83 6.33 21.02
N ARG A 490 -14.62 5.05 20.73
CA ARG A 490 -15.70 4.23 20.16
C ARG A 490 -16.54 3.76 21.32
N SER A 491 -17.83 4.11 21.34
CA SER A 491 -18.62 3.98 22.57
C SER A 491 -20.00 3.39 22.35
N SER A 492 -20.49 2.65 23.35
CA SER A 492 -21.88 2.21 23.39
C SER A 492 -22.83 3.34 23.80
N SER A 493 -24.13 3.16 23.59
CA SER A 493 -25.15 4.08 24.11
C SER A 493 -25.12 4.16 25.64
N LYS A 494 -24.68 3.10 26.32
CA LYS A 494 -24.51 3.04 27.77
C LYS A 494 -23.35 3.91 28.23
N PHE A 495 -22.20 3.89 27.55
CA PHE A 495 -21.09 4.79 27.84
C PHE A 495 -21.51 6.26 27.81
N LYS A 496 -22.24 6.68 26.76
CA LYS A 496 -22.71 8.07 26.62
C LYS A 496 -23.62 8.51 27.78
N LYS A 497 -24.43 7.59 28.31
CA LYS A 497 -25.30 7.85 29.47
C LYS A 497 -24.48 7.99 30.76
N ILE A 498 -23.56 7.07 31.01
CA ILE A 498 -22.71 7.07 32.21
C ILE A 498 -21.79 8.30 32.25
N ASN A 499 -21.26 8.70 31.09
CA ASN A 499 -20.28 9.78 30.95
C ASN A 499 -20.88 11.08 30.40
N HIS A 500 -22.19 11.29 30.56
CA HIS A 500 -22.86 12.49 30.05
C HIS A 500 -22.20 13.79 30.54
N ASP A 501 -21.94 13.87 31.84
CA ASP A 501 -21.36 15.08 32.44
C ASP A 501 -19.88 15.26 32.09
N PHE A 502 -19.14 14.17 31.94
CA PHE A 502 -17.76 14.21 31.43
C PHE A 502 -17.72 14.77 29.99
N ILE A 503 -18.59 14.27 29.11
CA ILE A 503 -18.67 14.72 27.72
C ILE A 503 -19.07 16.18 27.64
N LYS A 504 -20.07 16.59 28.43
CA LYS A 504 -20.58 17.97 28.45
C LYS A 504 -19.55 18.98 28.96
N ASN A 505 -18.73 18.59 29.94
CA ASN A 505 -17.74 19.46 30.57
C ASN A 505 -16.33 19.32 29.98
N LEU A 506 -16.18 18.61 28.86
CA LEU A 506 -14.88 18.44 28.23
C LEU A 506 -14.34 19.80 27.71
N PRO A 507 -13.08 20.17 27.99
CA PRO A 507 -12.50 21.41 27.50
C PRO A 507 -12.57 21.56 25.98
N ASN A 508 -12.91 22.77 25.51
CA ASN A 508 -12.98 23.10 24.07
C ASN A 508 -11.65 22.90 23.31
N SER A 509 -10.52 22.87 24.03
CA SER A 509 -9.20 22.55 23.46
C SER A 509 -9.08 21.09 23.01
N ILE A 510 -9.94 20.20 23.51
CA ILE A 510 -9.94 18.77 23.19
C ILE A 510 -10.97 18.49 22.09
N LYS A 511 -10.49 17.99 20.95
CA LYS A 511 -11.34 17.47 19.88
C LYS A 511 -11.84 16.08 20.26
N LEU A 512 -13.13 16.00 20.55
CA LEU A 512 -13.82 14.76 20.88
C LEU A 512 -14.42 14.10 19.63
N PHE A 513 -14.06 12.84 19.40
CA PHE A 513 -14.68 12.00 18.37
C PHE A 513 -15.36 10.81 19.05
N ILE A 514 -16.69 10.73 18.93
CA ILE A 514 -17.46 9.59 19.45
C ILE A 514 -18.15 8.86 18.30
N ASN A 515 -17.71 7.62 18.05
CA ASN A 515 -18.25 6.73 17.02
C ASN A 515 -19.04 5.56 17.61
#